data_AF-A0A1W6MKK7-F1
#
_entry.id   AF-A0A1W6MKK7-F1
#
_cell.length_a   1.000
_cell.length_b   1.000
_cell.length_c   1.000
_cell.angle_alpha   90.00
_cell.angle_beta   90.00
_cell.angle_gamma   90.00
#
_symmetry.space_group_name_H-M   'P 1'
#
loop_
_entity.id
_entity.type
_entity.pdbx_description
1 polymer ?
#
loop_
_entity_poly.entity_id
_entity_poly.type
_entity_poly.pdbx_seq_one_letter_code
_entity_poly.pdbx_strand_id
1 'polypeptide(L)'
;MKNRTLIFGLLILLMASCKKQQEPTIENINTIFQTKDFNIEFRMDEDHTYRLGFREGYVSFFSNAKTQRNVISYDEAIATNALIQNQFNQRTQDENDPEIAIYDDFNEVSFRASGFENELYNLLKELNLEYVPIKKK
;
A
#
# COMPACT_ATOMS: atom_id res chain seq x y z
N MET A 1 -42.38 8.00 -15.87
CA MET A 1 -41.46 6.86 -16.15
C MET A 1 -40.06 7.26 -16.68
N LYS A 2 -39.71 8.55 -16.86
CA LYS A 2 -38.39 8.96 -17.39
C LYS A 2 -37.24 9.05 -16.37
N ASN A 3 -37.53 9.17 -15.06
CA ASN A 3 -36.49 9.39 -14.05
C ASN A 3 -35.95 8.10 -13.40
N ARG A 4 -36.61 6.95 -13.59
CA ARG A 4 -36.18 5.67 -13.00
C ARG A 4 -34.99 5.04 -13.74
N THR A 5 -34.92 5.22 -15.07
CA THR A 5 -33.84 4.68 -15.90
C THR A 5 -32.51 5.38 -15.67
N LEU A 6 -32.53 6.69 -15.36
CA LEU A 6 -31.32 7.49 -15.12
C LEU A 6 -30.64 7.13 -13.78
N ILE A 7 -31.44 6.81 -12.76
CA ILE A 7 -30.95 6.38 -11.44
C ILE A 7 -30.30 5.00 -11.53
N PHE A 8 -30.88 4.09 -12.34
CA PHE A 8 -30.34 2.75 -12.53
C PHE A 8 -29.00 2.77 -13.30
N GLY A 9 -28.85 3.67 -14.28
CA GLY A 9 -27.59 3.85 -15.01
C GLY A 9 -26.46 4.42 -14.13
N LEU A 10 -26.78 5.32 -13.21
CA LEU A 10 -25.81 5.90 -12.27
C LEU A 10 -25.34 4.87 -11.23
N LEU A 11 -26.22 3.96 -10.78
CA LEU A 11 -25.86 2.89 -9.85
C LEU A 11 -24.87 1.88 -10.45
N ILE A 12 -25.00 1.56 -11.75
CA ILE A 12 -24.10 0.62 -12.44
C ILE A 12 -22.71 1.23 -12.65
N LEU A 13 -22.61 2.54 -12.91
CA LEU A 13 -21.33 3.26 -13.01
C LEU A 13 -20.59 3.35 -11.66
N LEU A 14 -21.32 3.42 -10.55
CA LEU A 14 -20.73 3.51 -9.20
C LEU A 14 -20.15 2.17 -8.69
N MET A 15 -20.58 1.03 -9.25
CA MET A 15 -20.04 -0.29 -8.86
C MET A 15 -18.73 -0.68 -9.56
N ALA A 16 -18.23 0.13 -10.50
CA ALA A 16 -17.01 -0.16 -11.26
C ALA A 16 -15.71 0.30 -10.58
N SER A 17 -15.76 0.87 -9.37
CA SER A 17 -14.57 1.47 -8.72
C SER A 17 -13.83 0.52 -7.76
N CYS A 18 -14.07 -0.79 -7.81
CA CYS A 18 -13.21 -1.76 -7.11
C CYS A 18 -11.91 -1.95 -7.90
N LYS A 19 -10.76 -1.76 -7.21
CA LYS A 19 -9.46 -2.13 -7.76
C LYS A 19 -9.46 -3.62 -8.11
N LYS A 20 -8.80 -3.97 -9.21
CA LYS A 20 -8.67 -5.35 -9.65
C LYS A 20 -7.56 -6.05 -8.85
N GLN A 21 -7.95 -6.97 -7.97
CA GLN A 21 -7.01 -7.87 -7.30
C GLN A 21 -6.24 -8.69 -8.35
N GLN A 22 -4.92 -8.63 -8.31
CA GLN A 22 -4.03 -9.45 -9.12
C GLN A 22 -3.37 -10.53 -8.26
N GLU A 23 -2.91 -11.60 -8.92
CA GLU A 23 -2.08 -12.61 -8.28
C GLU A 23 -0.80 -12.00 -7.69
N PRO A 24 -0.38 -12.43 -6.48
CA PRO A 24 0.82 -11.90 -5.86
C PRO A 24 2.06 -12.49 -6.52
N THR A 25 2.57 -11.75 -7.52
CA THR A 25 3.79 -12.09 -8.27
C THR A 25 4.70 -10.86 -8.36
N ILE A 26 6.01 -11.08 -8.50
CA ILE A 26 6.98 -9.98 -8.70
C ILE A 26 6.64 -9.13 -9.93
N GLU A 27 6.15 -9.75 -11.00
CA GLU A 27 5.74 -9.05 -12.23
C GLU A 27 4.57 -8.09 -11.97
N ASN A 28 3.53 -8.55 -11.27
CA ASN A 28 2.38 -7.71 -10.94
C ASN A 28 2.74 -6.59 -9.96
N ILE A 29 3.60 -6.86 -8.97
CA ILE A 29 4.12 -5.83 -8.06
C ILE A 29 4.86 -4.75 -8.86
N ASN A 30 5.81 -5.15 -9.72
CA ASN A 30 6.60 -4.22 -10.51
C ASN A 30 5.74 -3.36 -11.45
N THR A 31 4.66 -3.91 -12.00
CA THR A 31 3.72 -3.16 -12.84
C THR A 31 3.11 -1.99 -12.08
N ILE A 32 2.77 -2.17 -10.79
CA ILE A 32 2.24 -1.09 -9.95
C ILE A 32 3.33 -0.05 -9.66
N PHE A 33 4.56 -0.46 -9.35
CA PHE A 33 5.67 0.49 -9.10
C PHE A 33 6.01 1.34 -10.34
N GLN A 34 5.79 0.82 -11.55
CA GLN A 34 6.04 1.53 -12.80
C GLN A 34 5.08 2.72 -13.02
N THR A 35 3.91 2.75 -12.37
CA THR A 35 2.98 3.88 -12.48
C THR A 35 3.54 5.15 -11.87
N LYS A 36 4.46 5.02 -10.91
CA LYS A 36 4.97 6.13 -10.06
C LYS A 36 3.88 6.86 -9.27
N ASP A 37 2.68 6.31 -9.22
CA ASP A 37 1.55 6.70 -8.39
C ASP A 37 0.95 5.43 -7.80
N PHE A 38 1.37 5.12 -6.59
CA PHE A 38 0.97 3.90 -5.91
C PHE A 38 1.01 4.10 -4.40
N ASN A 39 0.38 3.16 -3.69
CA ASN A 39 0.41 3.08 -2.25
C ASN A 39 0.90 1.70 -1.82
N ILE A 40 1.47 1.67 -0.62
CA ILE A 40 1.81 0.46 0.11
C ILE A 40 1.14 0.56 1.47
N GLU A 41 0.29 -0.40 1.79
CA GLU A 41 -0.32 -0.58 3.10
C GLU A 41 0.33 -1.76 3.81
N PHE A 42 0.69 -1.53 5.08
CA PHE A 42 1.17 -2.53 6.02
C PHE A 42 0.09 -2.70 7.09
N ARG A 43 -0.71 -3.76 6.96
CA ARG A 43 -1.84 -4.11 7.83
C ARG A 43 -1.32 -5.08 8.88
N MET A 44 -0.96 -4.54 10.04
CA MET A 44 -0.37 -5.32 11.15
C MET A 44 -1.43 -6.14 11.88
N ASP A 45 -2.59 -5.53 12.11
CA ASP A 45 -3.80 -6.13 12.66
C ASP A 45 -5.02 -5.24 12.30
N GLU A 46 -6.21 -5.55 12.84
CA GLU A 46 -7.46 -4.82 12.55
C GLU A 46 -7.40 -3.33 12.90
N ASP A 47 -6.62 -2.96 13.92
CA ASP A 47 -6.54 -1.58 14.43
C ASP A 47 -5.30 -0.85 13.93
N HIS A 48 -4.31 -1.57 13.39
CA HIS A 48 -2.99 -1.04 13.10
C HIS A 48 -2.63 -1.17 11.63
N THR A 49 -2.83 -0.08 10.89
CA THR A 49 -2.41 0.05 9.49
C THR A 49 -1.47 1.23 9.31
N TYR A 50 -0.37 0.99 8.60
CA TYR A 50 0.51 2.03 8.10
C TYR A 50 0.39 2.12 6.59
N ARG A 51 0.40 3.32 6.04
CA ARG A 51 0.38 3.50 4.58
C ARG A 51 1.46 4.46 4.12
N LEU A 52 2.16 4.08 3.07
CA LEU A 52 3.01 4.97 2.27
C LEU A 52 2.31 5.23 0.93
N GLY A 53 2.11 6.49 0.58
CA GLY A 53 1.60 6.91 -0.72
C GLY A 53 2.66 7.68 -1.49
N PHE A 54 2.97 7.24 -2.71
CA PHE A 54 4.00 7.81 -3.57
C PHE A 54 3.33 8.54 -4.73
N ARG A 55 3.56 9.84 -4.89
CA ARG A 55 3.02 10.66 -5.98
C ARG A 55 3.95 11.81 -6.33
N GLU A 56 4.22 12.00 -7.62
CA GLU A 56 4.83 13.23 -8.17
C GLU A 56 6.04 13.78 -7.37
N GLY A 57 6.97 12.91 -6.95
CA GLY A 57 8.16 13.32 -6.19
C GLY A 57 7.90 13.57 -4.69
N TYR A 58 6.79 13.05 -4.16
CA TYR A 58 6.48 13.08 -2.74
C TYR A 58 6.14 11.69 -2.23
N VAL A 59 6.44 11.47 -0.96
CA VAL A 59 5.92 10.36 -0.16
C VAL A 59 5.06 10.92 0.96
N SER A 60 3.90 10.31 1.16
CA SER A 60 3.03 10.59 2.28
C SER A 60 2.93 9.34 3.15
N PHE A 61 3.25 9.49 4.44
CA PHE A 61 3.12 8.44 5.43
C PHE A 61 1.90 8.68 6.30
N PHE A 62 1.01 7.70 6.34
CA PHE A 62 -0.19 7.70 7.16
C PHE A 62 -0.01 6.65 8.25
N SER A 63 -0.11 7.09 9.49
CA SER A 63 -0.19 6.24 10.67
C SER A 63 -1.45 6.59 11.45
N ASN A 64 -1.82 5.75 12.42
CA ASN A 64 -2.92 6.03 13.33
C ASN A 64 -2.75 7.34 14.13
N ALA A 65 -1.50 7.80 14.32
CA ALA A 65 -1.22 9.00 15.12
C ALA A 65 -1.17 10.29 14.29
N LYS A 66 -0.54 10.23 13.10
CA LYS A 66 -0.36 11.40 12.23
C LYS A 66 -0.15 11.03 10.77
N THR A 67 -0.44 11.99 9.91
CA THR A 67 0.00 12.00 8.50
C THR A 67 1.23 12.89 8.35
N GLN A 68 2.25 12.39 7.67
CA GLN A 68 3.49 13.10 7.36
C GLN A 68 3.68 13.10 5.84
N ARG A 69 4.32 14.14 5.31
CA ARG A 69 4.69 14.21 3.89
C ARG A 69 6.12 14.68 3.77
N ASN A 70 6.87 14.06 2.87
CA ASN A 70 8.20 14.48 2.51
C ASN A 70 8.38 14.50 0.99
N VAL A 71 9.31 15.32 0.51
CA VAL A 71 9.78 15.28 -0.88
C VAL A 71 10.73 14.11 -1.01
N ILE A 72 10.59 13.33 -2.08
CA ILE A 72 11.49 12.22 -2.41
C ILE A 72 11.85 12.23 -3.88
N SER A 73 13.05 11.76 -4.17
CA SER A 73 13.48 11.35 -5.50
C SER A 73 12.80 10.04 -5.91
N TYR A 74 12.79 9.77 -7.22
CA TYR A 74 12.30 8.50 -7.72
C TYR A 74 13.19 7.32 -7.30
N ASP A 75 14.50 7.55 -7.12
CA ASP A 75 15.44 6.51 -6.68
C ASP A 75 15.14 6.04 -5.25
N GLU A 76 14.66 6.92 -4.38
CA GLU A 76 14.19 6.56 -3.03
C GLU A 76 12.89 5.72 -3.08
N ALA A 77 12.02 5.93 -4.08
CA ALA A 77 10.87 5.06 -4.32
C ALA A 77 11.29 3.65 -4.79
N ILE A 78 12.42 3.53 -5.52
CA ILE A 78 12.98 2.24 -5.94
C ILE A 78 13.50 1.44 -4.74
N ALA A 79 14.11 2.10 -3.74
CA ALA A 79 14.54 1.43 -2.50
C ALA A 79 13.36 0.74 -1.79
N THR A 80 12.17 1.34 -1.86
CA THR A 80 10.94 0.75 -1.34
C THR A 80 10.55 -0.52 -2.10
N ASN A 81 10.71 -0.57 -3.43
CA ASN A 81 10.44 -1.77 -4.21
C ASN A 81 11.33 -2.95 -3.77
N ALA A 82 12.61 -2.69 -3.49
CA ALA A 82 13.53 -3.73 -3.04
C ALA A 82 13.10 -4.36 -1.71
N LEU A 83 12.65 -3.55 -0.76
CA LEU A 83 12.07 -4.04 0.50
C LEU A 83 10.86 -4.93 0.22
N ILE A 84 9.92 -4.47 -0.60
CA ILE A 84 8.69 -5.21 -0.90
C ILE A 84 8.98 -6.54 -1.59
N GLN A 85 9.91 -6.57 -2.55
CA GLN A 85 10.30 -7.82 -3.21
C GLN A 85 10.98 -8.80 -2.25
N ASN A 86 11.81 -8.31 -1.32
CA ASN A 86 12.40 -9.15 -0.29
C ASN A 86 11.31 -9.76 0.61
N GLN A 87 10.34 -8.95 1.06
CA GLN A 87 9.23 -9.44 1.86
C GLN A 87 8.33 -10.41 1.09
N PHE A 88 8.10 -10.16 -0.19
CA PHE A 88 7.37 -11.09 -1.05
C PHE A 88 8.08 -12.45 -1.15
N ASN A 89 9.41 -12.48 -1.24
CA ASN A 89 10.17 -13.73 -1.26
C ASN A 89 10.13 -14.47 0.08
N GLN A 90 9.93 -13.74 1.19
CA GLN A 90 9.79 -14.26 2.54
C GLN A 90 8.33 -14.45 2.97
N ARG A 91 7.39 -14.32 2.02
CA ARG A 91 5.96 -14.39 2.30
C ARG A 91 5.56 -15.68 3.00
N THR A 92 4.56 -15.58 3.84
CA THR A 92 4.01 -16.68 4.62
C THR A 92 2.62 -17.06 4.10
N GLN A 93 2.13 -18.20 4.58
CA GLN A 93 0.75 -18.66 4.33
C GLN A 93 -0.12 -18.57 5.59
N ASP A 94 0.42 -18.08 6.71
CA ASP A 94 -0.35 -17.91 7.95
C ASP A 94 -1.29 -16.73 7.80
N GLU A 95 -2.60 -16.97 7.99
CA GLU A 95 -3.63 -15.95 7.90
C GLU A 95 -3.58 -14.92 9.04
N ASN A 96 -2.84 -15.21 10.10
CA ASN A 96 -2.64 -14.31 11.24
C ASN A 96 -1.42 -13.41 11.06
N ASP A 97 -0.58 -13.69 10.05
CA ASP A 97 0.57 -12.83 9.77
C ASP A 97 0.12 -11.50 9.14
N PRO A 98 0.84 -10.40 9.40
CA PRO A 98 0.57 -9.11 8.79
C PRO A 98 0.47 -9.18 7.26
N GLU A 99 -0.36 -8.33 6.69
CA GLU A 99 -0.54 -8.22 5.24
C GLU A 99 0.14 -6.96 4.69
N ILE A 100 0.83 -7.12 3.57
CA ILE A 100 1.35 -6.03 2.76
C ILE A 100 0.49 -5.95 1.49
N ALA A 101 -0.12 -4.80 1.26
CA ALA A 101 -0.90 -4.53 0.05
C ALA A 101 -0.26 -3.38 -0.75
N ILE A 102 0.00 -3.61 -2.03
CA ILE A 102 0.53 -2.61 -2.96
C ILE A 102 -0.53 -2.34 -4.01
N TYR A 103 -0.88 -1.08 -4.23
CA TYR A 103 -1.95 -0.74 -5.16
C TYR A 103 -1.78 0.62 -5.85
N ASP A 104 -2.29 0.70 -7.07
CA ASP A 104 -2.58 1.94 -7.80
C ASP A 104 -4.12 2.15 -7.85
N ASP A 105 -4.59 3.01 -8.75
CA ASP A 105 -6.02 3.28 -8.93
C ASP A 105 -6.81 2.10 -9.54
N PHE A 106 -6.13 1.14 -10.16
CA PHE A 106 -6.72 0.07 -10.96
C PHE A 106 -6.37 -1.34 -10.48
N ASN A 107 -5.22 -1.53 -9.84
CA ASN A 107 -4.64 -2.81 -9.50
C ASN A 107 -4.27 -2.86 -8.03
N GLU A 108 -4.46 -4.04 -7.43
CA GLU A 108 -3.98 -4.35 -6.08
C GLU A 108 -3.29 -5.70 -6.08
N VAL A 109 -2.15 -5.78 -5.40
CA VAL A 109 -1.44 -7.02 -5.08
C VAL A 109 -1.26 -7.05 -3.58
N SER A 110 -1.71 -8.12 -2.92
CA SER A 110 -1.47 -8.31 -1.49
C SER A 110 -0.87 -9.68 -1.16
N PHE A 111 -0.03 -9.72 -0.14
CA PHE A 111 0.58 -10.94 0.37
C PHE A 111 0.88 -10.80 1.87
N ARG A 112 1.02 -11.93 2.57
CA ARG A 112 1.33 -11.95 4.00
C ARG A 112 2.82 -12.17 4.23
N ALA A 113 3.36 -11.46 5.21
CA ALA A 113 4.76 -11.57 5.61
C ALA A 113 4.88 -11.20 7.09
N SER A 114 5.84 -11.77 7.81
CA SER A 114 6.08 -11.47 9.21
C SER A 114 7.49 -10.92 9.43
N GLY A 115 7.68 -10.21 10.54
CA GLY A 115 8.99 -9.74 10.97
C GLY A 115 9.57 -8.56 10.18
N PHE A 116 8.76 -7.86 9.38
CA PHE A 116 9.21 -6.73 8.56
C PHE A 116 9.17 -5.37 9.28
N GLU A 117 8.80 -5.33 10.56
CA GLU A 117 8.61 -4.09 11.31
C GLU A 117 9.90 -3.29 11.44
N ASN A 118 11.05 -3.97 11.57
CA ASN A 118 12.36 -3.33 11.63
C ASN A 118 12.74 -2.73 10.26
N GLU A 119 12.46 -3.45 9.18
CA GLU A 119 12.68 -3.02 7.80
C GLU A 119 11.79 -1.81 7.48
N LEU A 120 10.52 -1.84 7.90
CA LEU A 120 9.62 -0.69 7.78
C LEU A 120 10.14 0.51 8.57
N TYR A 121 10.59 0.31 9.81
CA TYR A 121 11.19 1.39 10.61
C TYR A 121 12.41 2.00 9.91
N ASN A 122 13.29 1.17 9.37
CA ASN A 122 14.48 1.62 8.64
C ASN A 122 14.10 2.37 7.36
N LEU A 123 13.13 1.87 6.59
CA LEU A 123 12.60 2.55 5.41
C LEU A 123 12.07 3.94 5.77
N LEU A 124 11.24 4.04 6.80
CA LEU A 124 10.68 5.33 7.23
C LEU A 124 11.78 6.31 7.63
N LYS A 125 12.81 5.83 8.33
CA LYS A 125 13.97 6.64 8.69
C LYS A 125 14.75 7.13 7.45
N GLU A 126 14.97 6.28 6.46
CA GLU A 126 15.63 6.65 5.20
C GLU A 126 14.82 7.71 4.43
N LEU A 127 13.50 7.58 4.42
CA LEU A 127 12.57 8.55 3.83
C LEU A 127 12.40 9.83 4.69
N ASN A 128 13.11 9.94 5.82
CA ASN A 128 13.01 11.01 6.79
C ASN A 128 11.55 11.24 7.26
N LEU A 129 10.87 10.14 7.58
CA LEU A 129 9.52 10.07 8.12
C LEU A 129 9.61 9.51 9.55
N GLU A 130 8.94 10.14 10.52
CA GLU A 130 8.97 9.64 11.90
C GLU A 130 8.07 8.42 12.06
N TYR A 131 8.67 7.28 12.45
CA TYR A 131 7.92 6.12 12.91
C TYR A 131 7.48 6.30 14.36
N VAL A 132 6.20 6.09 14.63
CA VAL A 132 5.65 6.05 15.98
C VAL A 132 5.25 4.61 16.27
N PRO A 133 6.07 3.83 17.01
CA PRO A 133 5.73 2.46 17.35
C PRO A 133 4.42 2.41 18.13
N ILE A 134 3.61 1.40 17.84
CA ILE A 134 2.42 1.09 18.62
C ILE A 134 2.88 0.65 20.00
N LYS A 135 2.45 1.35 21.04
CA LYS A 135 2.58 0.85 22.39
C LYS A 135 1.69 -0.38 22.51
N LYS A 136 2.28 -1.59 22.51
CA LYS A 136 1.55 -2.78 22.96
C LYS A 136 1.07 -2.49 24.39
N LYS A 137 -0.25 -2.47 24.59
CA LYS A 137 -0.85 -2.40 25.91
C LYS A 137 -0.76 -3.76 26.59
#